data_AF-A0A420YCQ5-F1
#
_entry.id   AF-A0A420YCQ5-F1
#
_cell.length_a   1.000
_cell.length_b   1.000
_cell.length_c   1.000
_cell.angle_alpha   90.00
_cell.angle_beta   90.00
_cell.angle_gamma   90.00
#
_symmetry.space_group_name_H-M   'P 1'
#
loop_
_entity.id
_entity.type
_entity.pdbx_description
1 polymer ?
#
loop_
_entity_poly.entity_id
_entity_poly.type
_entity_poly.pdbx_seq_one_letter_code
_entity_poly.pdbx_strand_id
1 'polypeptide(L)'
;MSEITHPTIKDGWFREISDMWPGQAMTLKVEKVLHHEKSLYQDVLIFKSTDYGHVLVLDNVIQATERDEFSYQEMITHLAMNSHPNPKKVLVIGGGDGGVLREVVKHEGIEEATLCDIDEAVIRLSKQYLPYMAAGFNHPKVKVHVGDGFKFLAEYKNTFDVIITDSSDPEGPAESLFQKPYFQLLHDALREGGVITTQGCAFS
;
A
#
# COMPACT_ATOMS: atom_id res chain seq x y z
N MET A 1 28.82 -8.83 -10.44
CA MET A 1 27.35 -8.64 -10.55
C MET A 1 27.16 -7.35 -11.33
N SER A 2 26.39 -7.38 -12.42
CA SER A 2 26.05 -6.17 -13.18
C SER A 2 25.33 -5.19 -12.27
N GLU A 3 25.66 -3.92 -12.37
CA GLU A 3 24.98 -2.86 -11.64
C GLU A 3 23.53 -2.77 -12.15
N ILE A 4 22.56 -2.88 -11.24
CA ILE A 4 21.14 -2.75 -11.59
C ILE A 4 20.90 -1.27 -11.87
N THR A 5 20.34 -0.95 -13.03
CA THR A 5 20.09 0.43 -13.46
C THR A 5 18.60 0.60 -13.77
N HIS A 6 18.09 1.81 -13.57
CA HIS A 6 16.70 2.15 -13.83
C HIS A 6 16.62 3.45 -14.65
N PRO A 7 15.77 3.55 -15.71
CA PRO A 7 15.72 4.73 -16.59
C PRO A 7 15.42 6.07 -15.89
N THR A 8 14.71 6.03 -14.76
CA THR A 8 14.40 7.24 -13.95
C THR A 8 15.54 7.65 -13.00
N ILE A 9 16.58 6.82 -12.86
CA ILE A 9 17.77 7.16 -12.10
C ILE A 9 18.81 7.77 -13.05
N LYS A 10 19.04 9.08 -12.90
CA LYS A 10 20.00 9.84 -13.71
C LYS A 10 20.95 10.61 -12.81
N ASP A 11 22.24 10.49 -13.08
CA ASP A 11 23.30 11.16 -12.32
C ASP A 11 23.29 10.78 -10.81
N GLY A 12 22.83 9.58 -10.49
CA GLY A 12 22.68 9.09 -9.11
C GLY A 12 21.41 9.58 -8.38
N TRP A 13 20.47 10.21 -9.09
CA TRP A 13 19.21 10.69 -8.53
C TRP A 13 18.03 10.00 -9.19
N PHE A 14 17.15 9.43 -8.37
CA PHE A 14 15.81 9.03 -8.79
C PHE A 14 14.93 10.29 -8.91
N ARG A 15 14.11 10.36 -9.95
CA ARG A 15 13.22 11.50 -10.23
C ARG A 15 11.80 10.98 -10.43
N GLU A 16 10.93 11.32 -9.48
CA GLU A 16 9.50 11.06 -9.57
C GLU A 16 8.83 12.13 -10.42
N ILE A 17 8.40 11.75 -11.62
CA ILE A 17 7.75 12.62 -12.59
C ILE A 17 6.50 11.89 -13.06
N SER A 18 5.33 12.53 -12.92
CA SER A 18 4.05 12.03 -13.40
C SER A 18 3.25 13.15 -14.06
N ASP A 19 2.39 12.76 -15.00
CA ASP A 19 1.40 13.66 -15.62
C ASP A 19 0.32 14.09 -14.61
N MET A 20 0.19 13.39 -13.47
CA MET A 20 -0.70 13.74 -12.36
C MET A 20 -0.26 14.99 -11.58
N TRP A 21 1.03 15.38 -11.65
CA TRP A 21 1.57 16.58 -11.02
C TRP A 21 2.49 17.36 -11.98
N PRO A 22 1.92 17.97 -13.04
CA PRO A 22 2.72 18.60 -14.08
C PRO A 22 3.49 19.81 -13.53
N GLY A 23 4.77 19.91 -13.90
CA GLY A 23 5.62 21.04 -13.52
C GLY A 23 6.36 20.90 -12.19
N GLN A 24 6.21 19.78 -11.49
CA GLN A 24 6.95 19.45 -10.28
C GLN A 24 7.52 18.03 -10.32
N ALA A 25 8.57 17.79 -9.54
CA ALA A 25 9.18 16.47 -9.38
C ALA A 25 9.83 16.35 -8.01
N MET A 26 9.65 15.23 -7.33
CA MET A 26 10.44 14.89 -6.15
C MET A 26 11.66 14.09 -6.59
N THR A 27 12.83 14.41 -6.02
CA THR A 27 14.07 13.70 -6.35
C THR A 27 14.77 13.20 -5.11
N LEU A 28 15.15 11.91 -5.12
CA LEU A 28 15.88 11.28 -4.03
C LEU A 28 17.23 10.77 -4.54
N LYS A 29 18.31 11.08 -3.80
CA LYS A 29 19.64 10.60 -4.13
C LYS A 29 19.75 9.12 -3.79
N VAL A 30 20.18 8.34 -4.77
CA VAL A 30 20.29 6.89 -4.70
C VAL A 30 21.67 6.51 -4.19
N GLU A 31 21.73 5.79 -3.07
CA GLU A 31 22.95 5.12 -2.61
C GLU A 31 23.18 3.83 -3.40
N LYS A 32 22.14 3.02 -3.55
CA LYS A 32 22.22 1.73 -4.23
C LYS A 32 20.85 1.23 -4.69
N VAL A 33 20.75 0.76 -5.92
CA VAL A 33 19.58 -0.02 -6.36
C VAL A 33 19.64 -1.42 -5.75
N LEU A 34 18.61 -1.78 -4.99
CA LEU A 34 18.51 -3.07 -4.30
C LEU A 34 17.83 -4.11 -5.17
N HIS A 35 16.75 -3.72 -5.86
CA HIS A 35 15.98 -4.59 -6.73
C HIS A 35 15.29 -3.78 -7.83
N HIS A 36 15.18 -4.36 -9.01
CA HIS A 36 14.31 -3.87 -10.07
C HIS A 36 13.74 -5.07 -10.83
N GLU A 37 12.42 -5.14 -10.92
CA GLU A 37 11.74 -6.12 -11.76
C GLU A 37 10.42 -5.55 -12.29
N LYS A 38 10.01 -5.99 -13.48
CA LYS A 38 8.67 -5.74 -13.98
C LYS A 38 7.80 -6.96 -13.67
N SER A 39 6.79 -6.77 -12.81
CA SER A 39 5.84 -7.82 -12.45
C SER A 39 4.80 -8.01 -13.57
N LEU A 40 3.78 -8.84 -13.32
CA LEU A 40 2.63 -8.97 -14.22
C LEU A 40 1.77 -7.68 -14.28
N TYR A 41 1.90 -6.81 -13.28
CA TYR A 41 1.04 -5.65 -13.07
C TYR A 41 1.77 -4.32 -13.27
N GLN A 42 3.00 -4.19 -12.78
CA GLN A 42 3.71 -2.90 -12.70
C GLN A 42 5.23 -3.05 -12.69
N ASP A 43 5.94 -1.95 -12.90
CA ASP A 43 7.38 -1.85 -12.66
C ASP A 43 7.66 -1.65 -11.17
N VAL A 44 8.44 -2.55 -10.56
CA VAL A 44 8.78 -2.53 -9.13
C VAL A 44 10.26 -2.22 -8.96
N LEU A 45 10.55 -1.08 -8.34
CA LEU A 45 11.89 -0.61 -8.04
C LEU A 45 12.04 -0.43 -6.53
N ILE A 46 13.11 -1.02 -5.97
CA ILE A 46 13.53 -0.78 -4.59
C ILE A 46 14.96 -0.31 -4.59
N PHE A 47 15.20 0.83 -3.96
CA PHE A 47 16.54 1.37 -3.79
C PHE A 47 16.76 1.88 -2.38
N LYS A 48 18.01 1.88 -1.94
CA LYS A 48 18.45 2.58 -0.75
C LYS A 48 18.79 4.01 -1.13
N SER A 49 18.09 4.97 -0.53
CA SER A 49 18.41 6.38 -0.62
C SER A 49 19.47 6.78 0.41
N THR A 50 20.09 7.94 0.23
CA THR A 50 21.09 8.46 1.19
C THR A 50 20.49 8.94 2.51
N ASP A 51 19.25 9.46 2.48
CA ASP A 51 18.67 10.19 3.62
C ASP A 51 17.25 9.74 4.02
N TYR A 52 16.64 8.84 3.26
CA TYR A 52 15.25 8.36 3.45
C TYR A 52 15.16 6.84 3.68
N GLY A 53 16.30 6.15 3.84
CA GLY A 53 16.34 4.69 3.98
C GLY A 53 15.98 3.98 2.68
N HIS A 54 15.38 2.80 2.79
CA HIS A 54 14.84 2.07 1.64
C HIS A 54 13.56 2.73 1.11
N VAL A 55 13.45 2.77 -0.21
CA VAL A 55 12.35 3.40 -0.95
C VAL A 55 11.71 2.36 -1.85
N LEU A 56 10.38 2.22 -1.76
CA LEU A 56 9.56 1.44 -2.67
C LEU A 56 8.98 2.35 -3.74
N VAL A 57 9.19 1.98 -5.01
CA VAL A 57 8.66 2.69 -6.17
C VAL A 57 7.89 1.70 -7.03
N LEU A 58 6.68 2.08 -7.41
CA LEU A 58 5.81 1.35 -8.33
C LEU A 58 5.46 2.25 -9.51
N ASP A 59 5.70 1.79 -10.74
CA ASP A 59 5.47 2.54 -11.98
C ASP A 59 6.03 3.98 -11.95
N ASN A 60 7.23 4.14 -11.36
CA ASN A 60 7.94 5.40 -11.16
C ASN A 60 7.38 6.37 -10.10
N VAL A 61 6.36 5.94 -9.35
CA VAL A 61 5.78 6.69 -8.23
C VAL A 61 6.26 6.10 -6.90
N ILE A 62 6.76 6.95 -6.02
CA ILE A 62 7.18 6.59 -4.67
C ILE A 62 5.95 6.18 -3.87
N GLN A 63 5.94 4.95 -3.38
CA GLN A 63 4.86 4.45 -2.54
C GLN A 63 5.16 4.67 -1.06
N ALA A 64 6.40 4.39 -0.66
CA ALA A 64 6.83 4.53 0.73
C ALA A 64 8.33 4.76 0.85
N THR A 65 8.73 5.50 1.89
CA THR A 65 10.10 5.55 2.37
C THR A 65 10.15 5.17 3.84
N GLU A 66 11.20 4.48 4.29
CA GLU A 66 11.35 4.10 5.71
C GLU A 66 11.38 5.31 6.65
N ARG A 67 11.73 6.50 6.14
CA ARG A 67 11.84 7.71 6.97
C ARG A 67 10.49 8.33 7.33
N ASP A 68 9.50 8.26 6.44
CA ASP A 68 8.24 9.02 6.58
C ASP A 68 6.96 8.19 6.41
N GLU A 69 7.06 6.89 6.09
CA GLU A 69 5.92 5.96 5.99
C GLU A 69 4.96 6.04 7.17
N PHE A 70 5.48 6.28 8.38
CA PHE A 70 4.68 6.26 9.60
C PHE A 70 3.57 7.30 9.52
N SER A 71 3.83 8.45 8.90
CA SER A 71 2.85 9.52 8.77
C SER A 71 1.64 9.10 7.96
N TYR A 72 1.83 8.34 6.88
CA TYR A 72 0.76 7.82 6.05
C TYR A 72 0.10 6.60 6.70
N GLN A 73 0.89 5.60 7.11
CA GLN A 73 0.41 4.32 7.62
C GLN A 73 -0.35 4.47 8.93
N GLU A 74 0.14 5.30 9.85
CA GLU A 74 -0.56 5.59 11.11
C GLU A 74 -1.87 6.34 10.84
N MET A 75 -1.86 7.33 9.95
CA MET A 75 -3.05 8.15 9.69
C MET A 75 -4.14 7.38 8.97
N ILE A 76 -3.81 6.67 7.88
CA ILE A 76 -4.81 5.90 7.14
C ILE A 76 -5.41 4.81 8.01
N THR A 77 -4.63 4.21 8.91
CA THR A 77 -5.11 3.15 9.80
C THR A 77 -5.89 3.69 11.00
N HIS A 78 -5.25 4.54 11.81
CA HIS A 78 -5.80 4.93 13.12
C HIS A 78 -7.00 5.85 13.02
N LEU A 79 -7.15 6.64 11.95
CA LEU A 79 -8.36 7.43 11.74
C LEU A 79 -9.61 6.53 11.66
N ALA A 80 -9.58 5.47 10.86
CA ALA A 80 -10.72 4.56 10.74
C ALA A 80 -10.88 3.69 11.99
N MET A 81 -9.79 3.10 12.45
CA MET A 81 -9.81 2.17 13.59
C MET A 81 -10.29 2.83 14.88
N ASN A 82 -9.88 4.07 15.15
CA ASN A 82 -10.32 4.81 16.34
C ASN A 82 -11.70 5.46 16.19
N SER A 83 -12.27 5.49 14.97
CA SER A 83 -13.63 5.98 14.72
C SER A 83 -14.69 4.88 14.87
N HIS A 84 -14.28 3.60 14.83
CA HIS A 84 -15.15 2.46 15.07
C HIS A 84 -15.11 2.08 16.57
N PRO A 85 -16.27 1.82 17.23
CA PRO A 85 -16.30 1.60 18.68
C PRO A 85 -15.58 0.32 19.15
N ASN A 86 -15.54 -0.73 18.33
CA ASN A 86 -14.86 -1.99 18.65
C ASN A 86 -14.52 -2.80 17.38
N PRO A 87 -13.49 -2.41 16.61
CA PRO A 87 -13.15 -3.09 15.36
C PRO A 87 -12.54 -4.48 15.64
N LYS A 88 -13.05 -5.52 14.98
CA LYS A 88 -12.59 -6.91 15.14
C LYS A 88 -12.10 -7.52 13.84
N LYS A 89 -12.80 -7.28 12.73
CA LYS A 89 -12.46 -7.77 11.40
C LYS A 89 -12.12 -6.59 10.50
N VAL A 90 -10.88 -6.56 10.02
CA VAL A 90 -10.37 -5.49 9.16
C VAL A 90 -9.96 -6.06 7.81
N LEU A 91 -10.33 -5.38 6.74
CA LEU A 91 -9.82 -5.63 5.39
C LEU A 91 -8.93 -4.48 4.96
N VAL A 92 -7.75 -4.81 4.44
CA VAL A 92 -6.83 -3.88 3.79
C VAL A 92 -6.75 -4.29 2.32
N ILE A 93 -7.07 -3.37 1.41
CA ILE A 93 -6.97 -3.57 -0.04
C ILE A 93 -5.78 -2.75 -0.54
N GLY A 94 -4.85 -3.42 -1.24
CA GLY A 94 -3.52 -2.87 -1.49
C GLY A 94 -2.61 -3.01 -0.26
N GLY A 95 -1.71 -2.07 -0.03
CA GLY A 95 -0.81 -2.09 1.13
C GLY A 95 0.21 -3.23 1.14
N GLY A 96 0.70 -3.63 -0.04
CA GLY A 96 1.67 -4.71 -0.23
C GLY A 96 3.00 -4.57 0.52
N ASP A 97 3.33 -3.38 1.06
CA ASP A 97 4.48 -3.20 1.95
C ASP A 97 4.28 -3.77 3.36
N GLY A 98 3.02 -3.98 3.78
CA GLY A 98 2.64 -4.58 5.06
C GLY A 98 2.59 -3.62 6.25
N GLY A 99 2.91 -2.35 6.04
CA GLY A 99 2.97 -1.35 7.09
C GLY A 99 1.59 -0.96 7.64
N VAL A 100 0.56 -0.85 6.79
CA VAL A 100 -0.83 -0.72 7.26
C VAL A 100 -1.24 -1.92 8.13
N LEU A 101 -0.86 -3.15 7.75
CA LEU A 101 -1.12 -4.33 8.59
C LEU A 101 -0.42 -4.23 9.95
N ARG A 102 0.84 -3.74 9.98
CA ARG A 102 1.59 -3.51 11.22
C ARG A 102 0.82 -2.57 12.15
N GLU A 103 0.22 -1.51 11.61
CA GLU A 103 -0.58 -0.57 12.40
C GLU A 103 -1.92 -1.16 12.85
N VAL A 104 -2.60 -1.93 11.99
CA VAL A 104 -3.88 -2.59 12.32
C VAL A 104 -3.71 -3.55 13.50
N VAL A 105 -2.65 -4.37 13.50
CA VAL A 105 -2.46 -5.40 14.54
C VAL A 105 -2.02 -4.84 15.89
N LYS A 106 -1.71 -3.54 16.00
CA LYS A 106 -1.51 -2.87 17.29
C LYS A 106 -2.79 -2.77 18.11
N HIS A 107 -3.97 -2.89 17.48
CA HIS A 107 -5.26 -2.86 18.16
C HIS A 107 -5.59 -4.22 18.77
N GLU A 108 -5.61 -4.31 20.10
CA GLU A 108 -5.79 -5.59 20.82
C GLU A 108 -7.10 -6.32 20.46
N GLY A 109 -8.16 -5.55 20.18
CA GLY A 109 -9.51 -6.05 19.84
C GLY A 109 -9.61 -6.75 18.48
N ILE A 110 -8.59 -6.66 17.63
CA ILE A 110 -8.57 -7.35 16.34
C ILE A 110 -8.66 -8.86 16.55
N GLU A 111 -9.56 -9.50 15.81
CA GLU A 111 -9.69 -10.95 15.69
C GLU A 111 -9.09 -11.42 14.35
N GLU A 112 -9.25 -10.64 13.28
CA GLU A 112 -8.75 -10.95 11.94
C GLU A 112 -8.42 -9.67 11.17
N ALA A 113 -7.24 -9.65 10.54
CA ALA A 113 -6.83 -8.60 9.59
C ALA A 113 -6.46 -9.26 8.26
N THR A 114 -7.23 -8.96 7.22
CA THR A 114 -7.03 -9.55 5.89
C THR A 114 -6.44 -8.51 4.96
N LEU A 115 -5.33 -8.85 4.29
CA LEU A 115 -4.77 -8.08 3.19
C LEU A 115 -5.18 -8.72 1.87
N CYS A 116 -5.65 -7.91 0.93
CA CYS A 116 -5.83 -8.30 -0.46
C CYS A 116 -4.97 -7.40 -1.35
N ASP A 117 -3.90 -7.94 -1.90
CA ASP A 117 -3.02 -7.25 -2.84
C ASP A 117 -2.96 -8.02 -4.16
N ILE A 118 -2.98 -7.31 -5.28
CA ILE A 118 -3.01 -7.94 -6.60
C ILE A 118 -1.63 -8.46 -7.01
N ASP A 119 -0.55 -7.88 -6.49
CA ASP A 119 0.80 -8.11 -6.97
C ASP A 119 1.67 -8.81 -5.92
N GLU A 120 1.86 -10.13 -6.12
CA GLU A 120 2.73 -10.95 -5.26
C GLU A 120 4.18 -10.41 -5.19
N ALA A 121 4.66 -9.76 -6.25
CA ALA A 121 6.00 -9.20 -6.29
C ALA A 121 6.18 -8.15 -5.18
N VAL A 122 5.19 -7.27 -5.00
CA VAL A 122 5.25 -6.20 -3.99
C VAL A 122 5.34 -6.81 -2.58
N ILE A 123 4.52 -7.80 -2.26
CA ILE A 123 4.56 -8.48 -0.95
C ILE A 123 5.91 -9.17 -0.73
N ARG A 124 6.39 -9.93 -1.72
CA ARG A 124 7.65 -10.69 -1.61
C ARG A 124 8.84 -9.75 -1.43
N LEU A 125 8.92 -8.70 -2.23
CA LEU A 125 10.02 -7.75 -2.20
C LEU A 125 9.98 -6.89 -0.94
N SER A 126 8.80 -6.53 -0.45
CA SER A 126 8.64 -5.80 0.81
C SER A 126 9.09 -6.63 2.01
N LYS A 127 8.76 -7.92 2.05
CA LYS A 127 9.29 -8.84 3.07
C LYS A 127 10.81 -8.94 3.06
N GLN A 128 11.43 -8.84 1.87
CA GLN A 128 12.87 -8.96 1.71
C GLN A 128 13.62 -7.66 2.04
N TYR A 129 13.11 -6.51 1.57
CA TYR A 129 13.84 -5.25 1.61
C TYR A 129 13.25 -4.22 2.57
N LEU A 130 12.00 -4.38 3.03
CA LEU A 130 11.30 -3.44 3.90
C LEU A 130 10.83 -4.14 5.19
N PRO A 131 11.74 -4.80 5.94
CA PRO A 131 11.35 -5.70 7.04
C PRO A 131 10.59 -5.01 8.18
N TYR A 132 10.77 -3.70 8.37
CA TYR A 132 10.05 -2.93 9.38
C TYR A 132 8.57 -2.71 9.02
N MET A 133 8.27 -2.38 7.76
CA MET A 133 6.89 -2.28 7.27
C MET A 133 6.27 -3.68 7.17
N ALA A 134 7.01 -4.64 6.61
CA ALA A 134 6.56 -6.01 6.43
C ALA A 134 6.37 -6.82 7.73
N ALA A 135 6.67 -6.25 8.90
CA ALA A 135 6.48 -6.90 10.18
C ALA A 135 5.03 -7.36 10.42
N GLY A 136 4.05 -6.61 9.89
CA GLY A 136 2.63 -6.94 9.98
C GLY A 136 2.28 -8.32 9.42
N PHE A 137 2.96 -8.77 8.37
CA PHE A 137 2.70 -10.06 7.74
C PHE A 137 2.92 -11.28 8.64
N ASN A 138 3.73 -11.15 9.69
CA ASN A 138 4.07 -12.26 10.58
C ASN A 138 3.09 -12.42 11.74
N HIS A 139 2.11 -11.53 11.87
CA HIS A 139 1.16 -11.58 12.97
C HIS A 139 0.14 -12.72 12.79
N PRO A 140 -0.17 -13.53 13.82
CA PRO A 140 -1.02 -14.72 13.67
C PRO A 140 -2.48 -14.42 13.29
N LYS A 141 -2.92 -13.17 13.47
CA LYS A 141 -4.26 -12.70 13.09
C LYS A 141 -4.33 -12.19 11.64
N VAL A 142 -3.20 -12.18 10.93
CA VAL A 142 -3.11 -11.66 9.56
C VAL A 142 -3.31 -12.78 8.54
N LYS A 143 -4.14 -12.50 7.54
CA LYS A 143 -4.35 -13.34 6.36
C LYS A 143 -3.98 -12.54 5.12
N VAL A 144 -3.22 -13.14 4.22
CA VAL A 144 -2.83 -12.50 2.95
C VAL A 144 -3.50 -13.24 1.81
N HIS A 145 -4.24 -12.51 1.00
CA HIS A 145 -4.82 -12.96 -0.26
C HIS A 145 -4.12 -12.23 -1.41
N VAL A 146 -3.56 -13.00 -2.34
CA VAL A 146 -2.98 -12.45 -3.56
C VAL A 146 -4.05 -12.53 -4.65
N GLY A 147 -4.60 -11.39 -5.04
CA GLY A 147 -5.70 -11.33 -5.97
C GLY A 147 -6.30 -9.94 -6.15
N ASP A 148 -7.23 -9.86 -7.09
CA ASP A 148 -7.98 -8.65 -7.42
C ASP A 148 -8.93 -8.27 -6.26
N GLY A 149 -8.70 -7.10 -5.65
CA GLY A 149 -9.50 -6.59 -4.54
C GLY A 149 -10.99 -6.41 -4.86
N PHE A 150 -11.33 -6.12 -6.11
CA PHE A 150 -12.73 -5.99 -6.55
C PHE A 150 -13.44 -7.35 -6.53
N LYS A 151 -12.79 -8.38 -7.06
CA LYS A 151 -13.32 -9.75 -7.03
C LYS A 151 -13.38 -10.28 -5.62
N PHE A 152 -12.34 -10.02 -4.82
CA PHE A 152 -12.30 -10.42 -3.43
C PHE A 152 -13.46 -9.80 -2.64
N LEU A 153 -13.67 -8.48 -2.74
CA LEU A 153 -14.78 -7.81 -2.06
C LEU A 153 -16.15 -8.37 -2.44
N ALA A 154 -16.35 -8.75 -3.71
CA ALA A 154 -17.62 -9.28 -4.18
C ALA A 154 -18.03 -10.60 -3.50
N GLU A 155 -17.10 -11.32 -2.88
CA GLU A 155 -17.35 -12.56 -2.13
C GLU A 155 -17.86 -12.31 -0.71
N TYR A 156 -17.75 -11.08 -0.19
CA TYR A 156 -18.09 -10.75 1.20
C TYR A 156 -19.30 -9.84 1.29
N LYS A 157 -20.13 -10.09 2.30
CA LYS A 157 -21.25 -9.22 2.69
C LYS A 157 -21.32 -9.11 4.21
N ASN A 158 -21.58 -7.93 4.75
CA ASN A 158 -21.80 -7.71 6.19
C ASN A 158 -20.73 -8.38 7.08
N THR A 159 -19.45 -8.29 6.68
CA THR A 159 -18.35 -9.09 7.25
C THR A 159 -17.34 -8.25 8.01
N PHE A 160 -16.92 -7.11 7.44
CA PHE A 160 -15.83 -6.30 7.98
C PHE A 160 -16.36 -5.14 8.82
N ASP A 161 -15.66 -4.84 9.90
CA ASP A 161 -15.94 -3.67 10.74
C ASP A 161 -15.23 -2.42 10.19
N VAL A 162 -14.04 -2.60 9.62
CA VAL A 162 -13.25 -1.54 8.98
C VAL A 162 -12.69 -2.04 7.65
N ILE A 163 -12.77 -1.21 6.60
CA ILE A 163 -12.06 -1.44 5.34
C ILE A 163 -11.11 -0.27 5.07
N ILE A 164 -9.86 -0.58 4.78
CA ILE A 164 -8.79 0.35 4.44
C ILE A 164 -8.40 0.11 2.98
N THR A 165 -8.56 1.12 2.13
CA THR A 165 -8.09 1.09 0.75
C THR A 165 -6.78 1.86 0.66
N ASP A 166 -5.67 1.12 0.68
CA ASP A 166 -4.31 1.61 0.54
C ASP A 166 -3.84 1.37 -0.90
N SER A 167 -4.38 2.16 -1.82
CA SER A 167 -4.07 2.09 -3.25
C SER A 167 -3.13 3.21 -3.67
N SER A 168 -2.36 2.96 -4.73
CA SER A 168 -1.68 4.00 -5.49
C SER A 168 -2.68 4.98 -6.12
N ASP A 169 -2.16 6.06 -6.70
CA ASP A 169 -2.93 7.01 -7.50
C ASP A 169 -3.75 6.30 -8.59
N PRO A 170 -4.85 6.91 -9.09
CA PRO A 170 -5.83 6.30 -10.01
C PRO A 170 -5.28 6.09 -11.43
N GLU A 171 -4.15 5.41 -11.56
CA GLU A 171 -3.56 4.95 -12.80
C GLU A 171 -3.41 3.41 -12.76
N GLY A 172 -3.45 2.78 -13.93
CA GLY A 172 -3.27 1.34 -14.07
C GLY A 172 -4.30 0.52 -13.27
N PRO A 173 -3.88 -0.47 -12.46
CA PRO A 173 -4.81 -1.37 -11.76
C PRO A 173 -5.68 -0.67 -10.70
N ALA A 174 -5.26 0.50 -10.20
CA ALA A 174 -5.94 1.22 -9.13
C ALA A 174 -7.15 2.05 -9.61
N GLU A 175 -7.29 2.36 -10.91
CA GLU A 175 -8.38 3.19 -11.46
C GLU A 175 -9.77 2.66 -11.08
N SER A 176 -9.93 1.34 -11.07
CA SER A 176 -11.19 0.68 -10.72
C SER A 176 -11.65 0.91 -9.27
N LEU A 177 -10.71 1.21 -8.37
CA LEU A 177 -10.95 1.46 -6.94
C LEU A 177 -11.53 2.85 -6.66
N PHE A 178 -11.58 3.74 -7.65
CA PHE A 178 -12.14 5.09 -7.49
C PHE A 178 -13.55 5.23 -8.11
N GLN A 179 -14.13 4.14 -8.61
CA GLN A 179 -15.42 4.17 -9.29
C GLN A 179 -16.59 3.81 -8.37
N LYS A 180 -17.79 4.33 -8.67
CA LYS A 180 -19.02 4.06 -7.91
C LYS A 180 -19.30 2.56 -7.62
N PRO A 181 -19.06 1.62 -8.56
CA PRO A 181 -19.26 0.20 -8.28
C PRO A 181 -18.39 -0.32 -7.14
N TYR A 182 -17.17 0.19 -7.00
CA TYR A 182 -16.27 -0.20 -5.92
C TYR A 182 -16.79 0.27 -4.56
N PHE A 183 -17.24 1.52 -4.44
CA PHE A 183 -17.85 2.02 -3.20
C PHE A 183 -19.12 1.25 -2.80
N GLN A 184 -19.88 0.72 -3.78
CA GLN A 184 -21.00 -0.16 -3.48
C GLN A 184 -20.53 -1.50 -2.90
N LEU A 185 -19.45 -2.08 -3.43
CA LEU A 185 -18.88 -3.31 -2.88
C LEU A 185 -18.34 -3.10 -1.46
N LEU A 186 -17.67 -1.96 -1.21
CA LEU A 186 -17.23 -1.60 0.14
C LEU A 186 -18.40 -1.51 1.11
N HIS A 187 -19.47 -0.81 0.73
CA HIS A 187 -20.68 -0.70 1.52
C HIS A 187 -21.31 -2.06 1.82
N ASP A 188 -21.41 -2.94 0.83
CA ASP A 188 -22.03 -4.25 0.99
C ASP A 188 -21.19 -5.20 1.86
N ALA A 189 -19.86 -5.09 1.80
CA ALA A 189 -18.92 -5.89 2.58
C ALA A 189 -18.83 -5.45 4.05
N LEU A 190 -19.14 -4.19 4.35
CA LEU A 190 -19.16 -3.64 5.71
C LEU A 190 -20.35 -4.11 6.52
N ARG A 191 -20.11 -4.21 7.82
CA ARG A 191 -21.17 -4.32 8.81
C ARG A 191 -21.88 -2.99 9.03
N GLU A 192 -23.08 -3.07 9.59
CA GLU A 192 -23.78 -1.88 10.07
C GLU A 192 -22.90 -1.11 11.07
N GLY A 193 -22.70 0.18 10.82
CA GLY A 193 -21.78 1.02 11.60
C GLY A 193 -20.30 0.87 11.24
N GLY A 194 -19.97 0.09 10.21
CA GLY A 194 -18.61 -0.08 9.72
C GLY A 194 -18.02 1.19 9.11
N VAL A 195 -16.69 1.28 9.11
CA VAL A 195 -15.94 2.47 8.70
C VAL A 195 -15.06 2.18 7.49
N ILE A 196 -14.96 3.14 6.57
CA ILE A 196 -14.04 3.12 5.41
C ILE A 196 -13.02 4.23 5.57
N THR A 197 -11.80 3.95 5.16
CA THR A 197 -10.78 4.95 4.85
C THR A 197 -10.10 4.58 3.54
N THR A 198 -9.77 5.57 2.74
CA THR A 198 -9.14 5.40 1.44
C THR A 198 -8.11 6.50 1.24
N GLN A 199 -7.03 6.19 0.53
CA GLN A 199 -6.22 7.22 -0.10
C GLN A 199 -7.14 8.11 -0.97
N GLY A 200 -7.05 9.43 -0.81
CA GLY A 200 -7.96 10.40 -1.39
C GLY A 200 -7.34 11.34 -2.43
N CYS A 201 -6.14 11.01 -2.91
CA CYS A 201 -5.26 11.88 -3.70
C CYS A 201 -4.87 13.19 -2.99
N ALA A 202 -3.79 13.83 -3.46
CA ALA A 202 -3.43 15.16 -2.98
C ALA A 202 -4.36 16.21 -3.59
N PHE A 203 -4.74 17.22 -2.80
CA PHE A 203 -5.40 18.42 -3.33
C PHE A 203 -4.42 19.17 -4.24
N SER A 204 -4.76 19.30 -5.53
CA SER A 204 -4.05 20.13 -6.51
C SER A 204 -4.78 21.46 -6.75
#